data_AF-A0A0H3HPX1-F1
#
_entry.id   AF-A0A0H3HPX1-F1
#
_cell.length_a   1.000
_cell.length_b   1.000
_cell.length_c   1.000
_cell.angle_alpha   90.00
_cell.angle_beta   90.00
_cell.angle_gamma   90.00
#
_symmetry.space_group_name_H-M   'P 1'
#
loop_
_entity.id
_entity.type
_entity.pdbx_description
1 polymer ?
#
loop_
_entity_poly.entity_id
_entity_poly.type
_entity_poly.pdbx_seq_one_letter_code
_entity_poly.pdbx_strand_id
1 'polypeptide(L)'
;MCEFNLIAAPERFAAIAPLLGVRTAGMSTPDAARAAIAAIRALSASIGIPSGLAALGVKAEDHEVMAGNAQKDACTLTNPRKATLAQVIAIFAAAM
;
A
#
# COMPACT_ATOMS: atom_id res chain seq x y z
N MET A 1 1.87 -1.29 -0.27
CA MET A 1 0.90 -1.74 -1.32
C MET A 1 0.16 -0.61 -2.02
N CYS A 2 -0.55 0.28 -1.30
CA CYS A 2 -1.36 1.34 -1.95
C CYS A 2 -0.54 2.20 -2.94
N GLU A 3 0.67 2.59 -2.58
CA GLU A 3 1.55 3.40 -3.43
C GLU A 3 1.99 2.66 -4.69
N PHE A 4 2.29 1.36 -4.56
CA PHE A 4 2.60 0.51 -5.70
C PHE A 4 1.41 0.44 -6.67
N ASN A 5 0.19 0.30 -6.15
CA ASN A 5 -1.02 0.19 -6.96
C ASN A 5 -1.54 1.53 -7.50
N LEU A 6 -1.07 2.68 -6.97
CA LEU A 6 -1.61 4.00 -7.32
C LEU A 6 -1.61 4.26 -8.83
N ILE A 7 -0.55 3.89 -9.54
CA ILE A 7 -0.44 4.12 -10.99
C ILE A 7 -1.43 3.30 -11.84
N ALA A 8 -1.94 2.20 -11.29
CA ALA A 8 -2.88 1.33 -12.00
C ALA A 8 -4.34 1.69 -11.73
N ALA A 9 -4.61 2.51 -10.71
CA ALA A 9 -5.96 2.86 -10.29
C ALA A 9 -6.07 4.26 -9.65
N PRO A 10 -5.50 5.32 -10.25
CA PRO A 10 -5.42 6.63 -9.61
C PRO A 10 -6.80 7.24 -9.31
N GLU A 11 -7.78 7.07 -10.19
CA GLU A 11 -9.16 7.55 -9.99
C GLU A 11 -9.83 6.84 -8.80
N ARG A 12 -9.58 5.53 -8.64
CA ARG A 12 -10.13 4.76 -7.51
C ARG A 12 -9.53 5.22 -6.19
N PHE A 13 -8.22 5.50 -6.15
CA PHE A 13 -7.58 6.09 -4.97
C PHE A 13 -8.05 7.51 -4.69
N ALA A 14 -8.21 8.34 -5.72
CA ALA A 14 -8.76 9.70 -5.56
C ALA A 14 -10.18 9.68 -4.97
N ALA A 15 -11.01 8.71 -5.36
CA ALA A 15 -12.35 8.51 -4.81
C ALA A 15 -12.32 8.05 -3.34
N ILE A 16 -11.26 7.39 -2.87
CA ILE A 16 -11.12 6.97 -1.46
C ILE A 16 -10.84 8.18 -0.54
N ALA A 17 -10.10 9.19 -1.00
CA ALA A 17 -9.73 10.34 -0.18
C ALA A 17 -10.91 11.01 0.56
N PRO A 18 -12.02 11.41 -0.09
CA PRO A 18 -13.16 11.99 0.62
C PRO A 18 -13.85 11.01 1.57
N LEU A 19 -13.82 9.70 1.29
CA LEU A 19 -14.36 8.67 2.19
C LEU A 19 -13.55 8.56 3.49
N LEU A 20 -12.28 8.95 3.45
CA LEU A 20 -11.41 9.07 4.63
C LEU A 20 -11.45 10.47 5.27
N GLY A 21 -12.39 11.33 4.87
CA GLY A 21 -12.55 12.68 5.41
C GLY A 21 -11.61 13.73 4.83
N VAL A 22 -10.87 13.43 3.75
CA VAL A 22 -9.99 14.39 3.09
C VAL A 22 -10.81 15.34 2.21
N ARG A 23 -10.62 16.65 2.37
CA ARG A 23 -11.19 17.65 1.45
C ARG A 23 -10.39 17.66 0.15
N THR A 24 -11.00 17.22 -0.94
CA THR A 24 -10.34 17.10 -2.27
C THR A 24 -10.74 18.18 -3.28
N ALA A 25 -11.57 19.15 -2.89
CA ALA A 25 -11.97 20.24 -3.79
C ALA A 25 -10.74 21.00 -4.33
N GLY A 26 -10.63 21.08 -5.65
CA GLY A 26 -9.50 21.72 -6.34
C GLY A 26 -8.24 20.87 -6.48
N MET A 27 -8.21 19.63 -5.94
CA MET A 27 -7.10 18.71 -6.16
C MET A 27 -7.15 18.06 -7.54
N SER A 28 -5.98 17.81 -8.11
CA SER A 28 -5.87 16.89 -9.26
C SER A 28 -6.11 15.44 -8.83
N THR A 29 -6.45 14.54 -9.76
CA THR A 29 -6.61 13.10 -9.46
C THR A 29 -5.37 12.51 -8.79
N PRO A 30 -4.12 12.75 -9.25
CA PRO A 30 -2.93 12.25 -8.57
C PRO A 30 -2.75 12.81 -7.15
N ASP A 31 -3.09 14.08 -6.91
CA ASP A 31 -2.98 14.69 -5.59
C ASP A 31 -4.01 14.10 -4.62
N ALA A 32 -5.26 13.96 -5.06
CA ALA A 32 -6.30 13.31 -4.27
C ALA A 32 -5.94 11.85 -3.96
N ALA A 33 -5.40 11.11 -4.94
CA ALA A 33 -4.96 9.73 -4.74
C ALA A 33 -3.82 9.61 -3.71
N ARG A 34 -2.82 10.51 -3.77
CA ARG A 34 -1.76 10.58 -2.75
C ARG A 34 -2.30 10.98 -1.38
N ALA A 35 -3.27 11.90 -1.33
CA ALA A 35 -3.90 12.32 -0.09
C ALA A 35 -4.68 11.17 0.58
N ALA A 36 -5.32 10.28 -0.20
CA ALA A 36 -5.92 9.06 0.34
C ALA A 36 -4.89 8.17 1.05
N ILE A 37 -3.72 7.96 0.43
CA ILE A 37 -2.64 7.14 1.03
C ILE A 37 -2.11 7.79 2.31
N ALA A 38 -1.94 9.12 2.33
CA ALA A 38 -1.54 9.85 3.52
C ALA A 38 -2.59 9.70 4.64
N ALA A 39 -3.88 9.78 4.31
CA ALA A 39 -4.97 9.59 5.26
C ALA A 39 -5.02 8.16 5.84
N ILE A 40 -4.77 7.13 5.02
CA ILE A 40 -4.65 5.73 5.49
C ILE A 40 -3.53 5.61 6.54
N ARG A 41 -2.36 6.21 6.27
CA ARG A 41 -1.24 6.21 7.23
C ARG A 41 -1.57 6.95 8.52
N ALA A 42 -2.17 8.13 8.41
CA ALA A 42 -2.57 8.93 9.56
C ALA A 42 -3.59 8.18 10.43
N LEU A 43 -4.58 7.54 9.82
CA LEU A 43 -5.56 6.71 10.52
C LEU A 43 -4.87 5.54 11.23
N SER A 44 -4.03 4.77 10.54
CA SER A 44 -3.27 3.65 11.08
C SER A 44 -2.49 4.05 12.34
N ALA A 45 -1.79 5.18 12.29
CA ALA A 45 -1.04 5.71 13.43
C ALA A 45 -1.95 6.15 14.58
N SER A 46 -3.08 6.81 14.28
CA SER A 46 -4.01 7.34 15.30
C SER A 46 -4.66 6.26 16.18
N ILE A 47 -4.77 5.03 15.68
CA ILE A 47 -5.33 3.89 16.42
C ILE A 47 -4.25 2.93 16.93
N GLY A 48 -2.98 3.31 16.86
CA GLY A 48 -1.87 2.56 17.46
C GLY A 48 -1.44 1.30 16.69
N ILE A 49 -1.68 1.22 15.37
CA ILE A 49 -1.10 0.15 14.55
C ILE A 49 0.43 0.33 14.52
N PRO A 50 1.23 -0.72 14.80
CA PRO A 50 2.68 -0.64 14.75
C PRO A 50 3.20 -0.13 13.41
N SER A 51 4.22 0.74 13.46
CA SER A 51 4.87 1.24 12.25
C SER A 51 5.84 0.20 11.73
N GLY A 52 5.43 -0.50 10.68
CA GLY A 52 6.29 -1.42 9.93
C GLY A 52 6.32 -2.84 10.47
N LEU A 53 6.89 -3.73 9.67
CA LEU A 53 6.93 -5.16 9.91
C LEU A 53 8.00 -5.55 10.94
N ALA A 54 9.04 -4.73 11.12
CA ALA A 54 10.05 -4.98 12.15
C ALA A 54 9.45 -4.99 13.57
N ALA A 55 8.43 -4.15 13.83
CA ALA A 55 7.70 -4.14 15.10
C ALA A 55 6.93 -5.45 15.38
N LEU A 56 6.71 -6.27 14.35
CA LEU A 56 6.08 -7.59 14.44
C LEU A 56 7.10 -8.74 14.40
N GLY A 57 8.40 -8.43 14.41
CA GLY A 57 9.48 -9.42 14.41
C GLY A 57 9.86 -9.97 13.03
N VAL A 58 9.37 -9.37 11.94
CA VAL A 58 9.80 -9.73 10.58
C VAL A 58 11.25 -9.34 10.37
N LYS A 59 12.01 -10.17 9.66
CA LYS A 59 13.41 -9.92 9.33
C LYS A 59 13.59 -9.80 7.83
N ALA A 60 14.60 -9.02 7.44
CA ALA A 60 14.94 -8.83 6.03
C ALA A 60 15.31 -10.14 5.31
N GLU A 61 15.89 -11.11 6.04
CA GLU A 61 16.23 -12.44 5.52
C GLU A 61 15.00 -13.26 5.09
N ASP A 62 13.81 -12.96 5.62
CA ASP A 62 12.57 -13.68 5.30
C ASP A 62 11.86 -13.14 4.05
N HIS A 63 12.25 -11.96 3.54
CA HIS A 63 11.51 -11.27 2.48
C HIS A 63 11.36 -12.08 1.21
N GLU A 64 12.38 -12.85 0.81
CA GLU A 64 12.32 -13.65 -0.40
C GLU A 64 11.31 -14.80 -0.28
N VAL A 65 11.30 -15.48 0.87
CA VAL A 65 10.33 -16.55 1.18
C VAL A 65 8.92 -15.97 1.25
N MET A 66 8.73 -14.86 1.96
CA MET A 66 7.44 -14.18 2.08
C MET A 66 6.91 -13.73 0.72
N ALA A 67 7.75 -13.13 -0.12
CA ALA A 67 7.37 -12.69 -1.46
C ALA A 67 7.06 -13.88 -2.39
N GLY A 68 7.84 -14.96 -2.30
CA GLY A 68 7.58 -16.19 -3.04
C GLY A 68 6.25 -16.84 -2.67
N ASN A 69 5.87 -16.80 -1.39
CA ASN A 69 4.57 -17.27 -0.91
C ASN A 69 3.44 -16.34 -1.36
N ALA A 70 3.62 -15.02 -1.22
CA ALA A 70 2.64 -14.04 -1.67
C ALA A 70 2.32 -14.20 -3.17
N GLN A 71 3.32 -14.45 -4.03
CA GLN A 71 3.11 -14.65 -5.47
C GLN A 71 2.28 -15.90 -5.82
N LYS A 72 2.16 -16.86 -4.90
CA LYS A 72 1.33 -18.07 -5.07
C LYS A 72 -0.07 -17.90 -4.50
N ASP A 73 -0.30 -16.83 -3.75
CA ASP A 73 -1.59 -16.55 -3.13
C ASP A 73 -2.62 -16.12 -4.19
N ALA A 74 -3.81 -16.71 -4.12
CA ALA A 74 -4.87 -16.48 -5.10
C ALA A 74 -5.34 -15.02 -5.13
N CYS A 75 -5.19 -14.26 -4.04
CA CYS A 75 -5.55 -12.84 -4.00
C CYS A 75 -4.68 -11.99 -4.93
N THR A 76 -3.48 -12.46 -5.33
CA THR A 76 -2.64 -11.70 -6.28
C THR A 76 -3.24 -11.61 -7.68
N LEU A 77 -4.10 -12.57 -8.06
CA LEU A 77 -4.74 -12.62 -9.38
C LEU A 77 -5.58 -11.37 -9.68
N THR A 78 -6.17 -10.77 -8.66
CA THR A 78 -7.08 -9.62 -8.79
C THR A 78 -6.44 -8.30 -8.40
N ASN A 79 -5.13 -8.28 -8.09
CA ASN A 79 -4.43 -7.02 -7.81
C ASN A 79 -4.38 -6.15 -9.07
N PRO A 80 -4.75 -4.86 -9.02
CA PRO A 80 -4.87 -4.01 -10.22
C PRO A 80 -3.54 -3.79 -10.95
N ARG A 81 -2.41 -4.06 -10.29
CA ARG A 81 -1.08 -4.02 -10.87
C ARG A 81 -0.38 -5.36 -10.67
N LYS A 82 -0.11 -6.10 -11.75
CA LYS A 82 0.70 -7.33 -11.66
C LYS A 82 2.11 -6.99 -11.16
N ALA A 83 2.51 -7.59 -10.05
CA ALA A 83 3.83 -7.38 -9.46
C ALA A 83 4.80 -8.50 -9.84
N THR A 84 6.06 -8.18 -10.09
CA THR A 84 7.13 -9.18 -10.17
C THR A 84 7.58 -9.60 -8.77
N LEU A 85 8.27 -10.74 -8.63
CA LEU A 85 8.84 -11.17 -7.34
C LEU A 85 9.71 -10.08 -6.71
N ALA A 86 10.61 -9.48 -7.50
CA ALA A 86 11.47 -8.38 -7.05
C ALA A 86 10.69 -7.16 -6.54
N GLN A 87 9.55 -6.83 -7.17
CA GLN A 87 8.69 -5.74 -6.70
C GLN A 87 7.99 -6.09 -5.39
N VAL A 88 7.56 -7.34 -5.20
CA VAL A 88 6.96 -7.78 -3.92
C VAL A 88 8.00 -7.76 -2.80
N ILE A 89 9.24 -8.20 -3.06
CA ILE A 89 10.36 -8.08 -2.11
C ILE A 89 10.60 -6.60 -1.75
N ALA A 90 10.63 -5.71 -2.73
CA ALA A 90 10.80 -4.28 -2.50
C ALA A 90 9.65 -3.68 -1.67
N ILE A 91 8.43 -4.18 -1.83
CA ILE A 91 7.27 -3.76 -1.02
C ILE A 91 7.42 -4.21 0.43
N PHE A 92 7.89 -5.44 0.69
CA PHE A 92 8.22 -5.89 2.05
C PHE A 92 9.32 -5.02 2.65
N ALA A 93 10.41 -4.78 1.91
CA ALA A 93 11.51 -3.93 2.37
C ALA A 93 11.06 -2.49 2.69
N ALA A 94 10.17 -1.90 1.88
CA ALA A 94 9.63 -0.56 2.13
C ALA A 94 8.65 -0.50 3.32
N ALA A 95 8.17 -1.65 3.79
CA ALA A 95 7.24 -1.79 4.91
C ALA A 95 7.94 -2.24 6.20
N MET A 96 9.27 -2.34 6.23
CA MET A 96 10.03 -2.73 7.42
C MET A 96 9.93 -1.71 8.53
#